data_AF-A0A6G7GVL2-F1
#
_entry.id   AF-A0A6G7GVL2-F1
#
_cell.length_a   1.000
_cell.length_b   1.000
_cell.length_c   1.000
_cell.angle_alpha   90.00
_cell.angle_beta   90.00
_cell.angle_gamma   90.00
#
_symmetry.space_group_name_H-M   'P 1'
#
loop_
_entity.id
_entity.type
_entity.pdbx_description
1 polymer ?
#
loop_
_entity_poly.entity_id
_entity_poly.type
_entity_poly.pdbx_seq_one_letter_code
_entity_poly.pdbx_strand_id
1 'polypeptide(L)'
;MVVICTMVDMHIVENKSKSGKKIYRSTLLRESYREDGKVKKRTIANLSNCTPLEIEAIRLALAHKDDLCALGALSESVKLHEGLSMGAAWSVYQVAKELGIEEALGKDFEGKLALWQVMARVIGQGSRLSAVRLAQIHAAGDVLDMKRGFDENNLYDNLSWLSENQAKIERKLFELRRGGNKPKLFLYDVTSSYSKKHLFLEEPVFSCI
;
A
#
# COMPACT_ATOMS: atom_id res chain seq x y z
N MET A 1 -7.13 10.39 -61.34
CA MET A 1 -7.38 11.40 -60.28
C MET A 1 -6.35 11.16 -59.19
N VAL A 2 -5.22 11.87 -59.25
CA VAL A 2 -4.13 11.69 -58.27
C VAL A 2 -4.58 12.35 -56.98
N VAL A 3 -4.89 11.55 -55.96
CA VAL A 3 -5.09 12.05 -54.60
C VAL A 3 -3.73 12.52 -54.12
N ILE A 4 -3.43 13.80 -54.33
CA ILE A 4 -2.29 14.44 -53.68
C ILE A 4 -2.65 14.47 -52.20
N CYS A 5 -2.11 13.52 -51.43
CA CYS A 5 -2.20 13.50 -49.99
C CYS A 5 -1.43 14.73 -49.46
N THR A 6 -2.12 15.87 -49.39
CA THR A 6 -1.60 17.05 -48.72
C THR A 6 -1.62 16.73 -47.23
N MET A 7 -0.51 16.18 -46.70
CA MET A 7 -0.32 16.15 -45.25
C MET A 7 -0.29 17.60 -44.76
N VAL A 8 -1.39 18.01 -44.15
CA VAL A 8 -1.56 19.31 -43.52
C VAL A 8 -1.37 19.10 -42.02
N ASP A 9 -0.37 19.76 -41.44
CA ASP A 9 -0.07 19.65 -40.01
C ASP A 9 -0.11 21.02 -39.32
N MET A 10 -1.01 21.16 -38.35
CA MET A 10 -1.19 22.39 -37.57
C MET A 10 -0.40 22.31 -36.27
N HIS A 11 0.33 23.38 -35.95
CA HIS A 11 1.17 23.46 -34.76
C HIS A 11 1.24 24.90 -34.23
N ILE A 12 1.50 25.03 -32.92
CA ILE A 12 1.75 26.32 -32.27
C ILE A 12 3.24 26.60 -32.27
N VAL A 13 3.63 27.83 -32.62
CA VAL A 13 5.02 28.31 -32.58
C VAL A 13 5.12 29.53 -31.69
N GLU A 14 6.11 29.54 -30.80
CA GLU A 14 6.51 30.75 -30.06
C GLU A 14 7.77 31.35 -30.68
N ASN A 15 7.67 32.62 -31.07
CA ASN A 15 8.82 33.40 -31.52
C ASN A 15 9.24 34.38 -30.43
N LYS A 16 10.55 34.54 -30.27
CA LYS A 16 11.15 35.56 -29.41
C LYS A 16 11.98 36.48 -30.29
N SER A 17 11.68 37.78 -30.27
CA SER A 17 12.49 38.78 -30.96
C SER A 17 12.98 39.83 -29.97
N LYS A 18 14.19 40.32 -30.19
CA LYS A 18 14.82 41.35 -29.34
C LYS A 18 15.00 42.61 -30.16
N SER A 19 14.48 43.72 -29.65
CA SER A 19 14.75 45.05 -30.21
C SER A 19 15.24 45.95 -29.09
N GLY A 20 16.53 46.30 -29.13
CA GLY A 20 17.20 47.02 -28.04
C GLY A 20 17.18 46.23 -26.72
N LYS A 21 16.63 46.85 -25.66
CA LYS A 21 16.48 46.25 -24.32
C LYS A 21 15.16 45.48 -24.11
N LYS A 22 14.21 45.53 -25.06
CA LYS A 22 12.89 44.88 -24.92
C LYS A 22 12.87 43.51 -25.65
N ILE A 23 12.23 42.53 -25.02
CA ILE A 23 12.01 41.19 -25.58
C ILE A 23 10.52 41.07 -25.92
N TYR A 24 10.21 40.81 -27.19
CA TYR A 24 8.86 40.54 -27.66
C TYR A 24 8.65 39.04 -27.80
N ARG A 25 7.53 38.54 -27.29
CA ARG A 25 7.08 37.16 -27.48
C ARG A 25 5.83 37.19 -28.34
N SER A 26 5.78 36.30 -29.33
CA SER A 26 4.57 36.10 -30.13
C SER A 26 4.27 34.61 -30.25
N THR A 27 3.01 34.25 -30.05
CA THR A 27 2.51 32.88 -30.18
C THR A 27 1.63 32.81 -31.41
N LEU A 28 1.95 31.93 -32.36
CA LEU A 28 1.24 31.81 -33.64
C LEU A 28 0.74 30.39 -33.86
N LEU A 29 -0.48 30.26 -34.36
CA LEU A 29 -0.98 29.01 -34.93
C LEU A 29 -0.57 28.95 -36.40
N ARG A 30 0.17 27.90 -36.78
CA ARG A 30 0.70 27.73 -38.13
C ARG A 30 0.30 26.40 -38.70
N GLU A 31 0.22 26.38 -40.02
CA GLU A 31 -0.05 25.18 -40.80
C GLU A 31 1.14 24.89 -41.71
N SER A 32 1.61 23.66 -41.70
CA SER A 32 2.58 23.13 -42.66
C SER A 32 1.83 22.35 -43.75
N TYR A 33 2.05 22.68 -45.00
CA TYR A 33 1.45 22.02 -46.17
C TYR A 33 2.51 21.76 -47.24
N ARG A 34 2.22 20.86 -48.20
CA ARG A 34 3.10 20.58 -49.34
C ARG A 34 2.53 21.16 -50.63
N GLU A 35 3.36 21.88 -51.37
CA GLU A 35 3.06 22.43 -52.68
C GLU A 35 4.30 22.25 -53.57
N ASP A 36 4.11 21.68 -54.76
CA ASP A 36 5.20 21.33 -55.70
C ASP A 36 6.34 20.51 -55.06
N GLY A 37 5.97 19.56 -54.19
CA GLY A 37 6.93 18.69 -53.48
C GLY A 37 7.72 19.38 -52.36
N LYS A 38 7.49 20.67 -52.09
CA LYS A 38 8.16 21.44 -51.02
C LYS A 38 7.21 21.68 -49.86
N VAL A 39 7.72 21.56 -48.63
CA VAL A 39 6.98 21.92 -47.42
C VAL A 39 7.00 23.44 -47.26
N LYS A 40 5.80 24.06 -47.23
CA LYS A 40 5.59 25.48 -46.96
C LYS A 40 4.85 25.65 -45.64
N LYS A 41 5.00 26.83 -45.02
CA LYS A 41 4.31 27.18 -43.77
C LYS A 41 3.47 28.42 -43.95
N ARG A 42 2.19 28.38 -43.62
CA ARG A 42 1.31 29.57 -43.52
C ARG A 42 0.92 29.84 -42.08
N THR A 43 0.74 31.12 -41.75
CA THR A 43 0.22 31.53 -40.44
C THR A 43 -1.31 31.56 -40.52
N ILE A 44 -1.99 30.84 -39.64
CA ILE A 44 -3.46 30.81 -39.56
C ILE A 44 -3.94 31.93 -38.63
N ALA A 45 -3.35 32.03 -37.43
CA ALA A 45 -3.79 32.97 -36.41
C ALA A 45 -2.65 33.42 -35.49
N ASN A 46 -2.82 34.61 -34.91
CA ASN A 46 -1.96 35.13 -33.85
C ASN A 46 -2.64 34.92 -32.49
N LEU A 47 -2.03 34.09 -31.65
CA LEU A 47 -2.51 33.71 -30.31
C LEU A 47 -1.82 34.50 -29.19
N SER A 48 -1.09 35.57 -29.50
CA SER A 48 -0.32 36.33 -28.51
C SER A 48 -1.18 37.04 -27.47
N ASN A 49 -2.48 37.23 -27.76
CA ASN A 49 -3.45 37.82 -26.85
C ASN A 49 -4.22 36.77 -26.02
N CYS A 50 -4.05 35.47 -26.33
CA CYS A 50 -4.65 34.41 -25.54
C CYS A 50 -3.91 34.25 -24.22
N THR A 51 -4.64 33.81 -23.20
CA THR A 51 -4.07 33.45 -21.90
C THR A 51 -3.16 32.22 -22.05
N PRO A 52 -2.19 32.03 -21.15
CA PRO A 52 -1.34 30.83 -21.14
C PRO A 52 -2.16 29.53 -21.08
N LEU A 53 -3.27 29.53 -20.36
CA LEU A 53 -4.18 28.39 -20.24
C LEU A 53 -4.82 28.04 -21.59
N GLU A 54 -5.33 29.03 -22.31
CA GLU A 54 -5.93 28.83 -23.64
C GLU A 54 -4.90 28.31 -24.65
N ILE A 55 -3.67 28.83 -24.61
CA ILE A 55 -2.59 28.36 -25.48
C ILE A 55 -2.27 26.89 -25.20
N GLU A 56 -2.20 26.50 -23.94
CA GLU A 56 -1.91 25.12 -23.54
C GLU A 56 -3.04 24.15 -23.90
N ALA A 57 -4.30 24.57 -23.74
CA ALA A 57 -5.46 23.79 -24.17
C ALA A 57 -5.41 23.50 -25.68
N ILE A 58 -5.07 24.51 -26.49
CA ILE A 58 -4.94 24.34 -27.94
C ILE A 58 -3.75 23.43 -28.27
N ARG A 59 -2.62 23.52 -27.55
CA ARG A 59 -1.49 22.58 -27.73
C ARG A 59 -1.88 21.15 -27.45
N LEU A 60 -2.57 20.93 -26.32
CA LEU A 60 -3.04 19.62 -25.90
C LEU A 60 -3.97 19.01 -26.95
N ALA A 61 -4.91 19.81 -27.48
CA ALA A 61 -5.82 19.41 -28.54
C ALA A 61 -5.10 19.06 -29.84
N LEU A 62 -4.10 19.85 -30.26
CA LEU A 62 -3.32 19.58 -31.47
C LEU A 62 -2.43 18.34 -31.34
N ALA A 63 -1.90 18.07 -30.14
CA ALA A 63 -1.07 16.90 -29.86
C ALA A 63 -1.88 15.58 -29.89
N HIS A 64 -3.16 15.63 -29.52
CA HIS A 64 -4.07 14.47 -29.48
C HIS A 64 -5.16 14.54 -30.55
N LYS A 65 -4.91 15.25 -31.66
CA LYS A 65 -5.90 15.50 -32.73
C LYS A 65 -6.48 14.23 -33.38
N ASP A 66 -5.74 13.11 -33.32
CA ASP A 66 -6.14 11.82 -33.88
C ASP A 66 -6.85 10.92 -32.85
N ASP A 67 -6.82 11.28 -31.56
CA ASP A 67 -7.46 10.56 -30.45
C ASP A 67 -8.00 11.55 -29.41
N LEU A 68 -9.15 12.16 -29.72
CA LEU A 68 -9.84 13.08 -28.82
C LEU A 68 -10.45 12.37 -27.60
N CYS A 69 -10.61 11.03 -27.64
CA CYS A 69 -11.09 10.25 -26.50
C CYS A 69 -10.06 10.26 -25.35
N ALA A 70 -8.77 10.31 -25.66
CA ALA A 70 -7.70 10.49 -24.66
C ALA A 70 -7.84 11.79 -23.84
N LEU A 71 -8.46 12.83 -24.40
CA LEU A 71 -8.70 14.10 -23.70
C LEU A 71 -9.85 14.02 -22.69
N GLY A 72 -10.90 13.27 -23.01
CA GLY A 72 -12.03 13.02 -22.10
C GLY A 72 -11.65 12.13 -20.91
N ALA A 73 -10.68 11.23 -21.09
CA ALA A 73 -10.16 10.38 -20.02
C ALA A 73 -9.35 11.16 -18.97
N LEU A 74 -8.83 12.36 -19.29
CA LEU A 74 -8.08 13.19 -18.32
C LEU A 74 -8.99 13.76 -17.22
N SER A 75 -10.26 14.05 -17.52
CA SER A 75 -11.24 14.54 -16.52
C SER A 75 -11.74 13.44 -15.57
N GLU A 76 -11.62 12.16 -15.96
CA GLU A 76 -12.03 11.01 -15.16
C GLU A 76 -10.84 10.17 -14.72
N SER A 77 -9.77 10.80 -14.25
CA SER A 77 -8.76 10.10 -13.45
C SER A 77 -9.28 9.81 -12.04
N VAL A 78 -10.42 9.11 -11.95
CA VAL A 78 -10.95 8.57 -10.69
C VAL A 78 -9.99 7.49 -10.23
N LYS A 79 -9.06 7.86 -9.34
CA LYS A 79 -8.22 6.89 -8.64
C LYS A 79 -9.11 6.18 -7.62
N LEU A 80 -9.58 4.99 -7.98
CA LEU A 80 -10.17 4.07 -7.02
C LEU A 80 -9.08 3.61 -6.06
N HIS A 81 -9.28 3.87 -4.77
CA HIS A 81 -8.42 3.38 -3.70
C HIS A 81 -9.16 2.28 -2.95
N GLU A 82 -8.53 1.12 -2.80
CA GLU A 82 -9.03 0.07 -1.91
C GLU A 82 -8.72 0.48 -0.46
N GLY A 83 -9.72 0.34 0.42
CA GLY A 83 -9.55 0.53 1.85
C GLY A 83 -8.79 -0.64 2.49
N LEU A 84 -8.54 -0.54 3.80
CA LEU A 84 -7.90 -1.62 4.54
C LEU A 84 -8.76 -2.89 4.53
N SER A 85 -8.12 -4.03 4.32
CA SER A 85 -8.80 -5.33 4.33
C SER A 85 -9.17 -5.74 5.77
N MET A 86 -10.45 -5.64 6.12
CA MET A 86 -10.94 -5.96 7.46
C MET A 86 -11.29 -7.44 7.64
N GLY A 87 -11.75 -8.11 6.57
CA GLY A 87 -12.37 -9.45 6.67
C GLY A 87 -11.45 -10.52 7.28
N ALA A 88 -10.21 -10.62 6.80
CA ALA A 88 -9.25 -11.59 7.31
C ALA A 88 -8.87 -11.31 8.77
N ALA A 89 -8.54 -10.05 9.08
CA ALA A 89 -8.16 -9.64 10.44
C ALA A 89 -9.30 -9.84 11.45
N TRP A 90 -10.51 -9.42 11.12
CA TRP A 90 -11.67 -9.57 12.00
C TRP A 90 -12.02 -11.04 12.23
N SER A 91 -12.04 -11.85 11.17
CA SER A 91 -12.37 -13.29 11.30
C SER A 91 -11.39 -14.02 12.20
N VAL A 92 -10.09 -13.80 12.01
CA VAL A 92 -9.06 -14.44 12.84
C VAL A 92 -9.09 -13.91 14.27
N TYR A 93 -9.34 -12.61 14.47
CA TYR A 93 -9.51 -12.03 15.81
C TYR A 93 -10.67 -12.67 16.57
N GLN A 94 -11.83 -12.85 15.93
CA GLN A 94 -13.00 -13.49 16.55
C GLN A 94 -12.70 -14.93 16.99
N VAL A 95 -12.02 -15.70 16.13
CA VAL A 95 -11.57 -17.06 16.50
C VAL A 95 -10.57 -17.03 17.66
N ALA A 96 -9.61 -16.11 17.64
CA ALA A 96 -8.64 -15.98 18.73
C ALA A 96 -9.32 -15.63 20.07
N LYS A 97 -10.35 -14.80 20.03
CA LYS A 97 -11.18 -14.45 21.18
C LYS A 97 -11.98 -15.64 21.71
N GLU A 98 -12.65 -16.39 20.84
CA GLU A 98 -13.38 -17.61 21.21
C GLU A 98 -12.46 -18.67 21.83
N LEU A 99 -11.22 -18.77 21.35
CA LEU A 99 -10.20 -19.68 21.88
C LEU A 99 -9.54 -19.21 23.18
N GLY A 100 -9.94 -18.05 23.72
CA GLY A 100 -9.41 -17.45 24.95
C GLY A 100 -8.00 -16.84 24.81
N ILE A 101 -7.51 -16.65 23.57
CA ILE A 101 -6.13 -16.18 23.32
C ILE A 101 -5.99 -14.70 23.68
N GLU A 102 -6.95 -13.86 23.28
CA GLU A 102 -6.97 -12.42 23.65
C GLU A 102 -6.95 -12.25 25.18
N GLU A 103 -7.78 -13.02 25.87
CA GLU A 103 -7.84 -12.94 27.33
C GLU A 103 -6.54 -13.41 27.98
N ALA A 104 -5.93 -14.47 27.47
CA ALA A 104 -4.66 -14.98 28.00
C ALA A 104 -3.48 -14.02 27.81
N LEU A 105 -3.40 -13.40 26.63
CA LEU A 105 -2.34 -12.44 26.30
C LEU A 105 -2.53 -11.10 27.00
N GLY A 106 -3.79 -10.69 27.24
CA GLY A 106 -4.11 -9.39 27.83
C GLY A 106 -4.48 -8.34 26.79
N LYS A 107 -5.04 -7.23 27.28
CA LYS A 107 -5.54 -6.10 26.47
C LYS A 107 -4.60 -4.88 26.49
N ASP A 108 -3.47 -5.00 27.16
CA ASP A 108 -2.42 -4.00 27.14
C ASP A 108 -1.67 -4.02 25.80
N PHE A 109 -0.73 -3.09 25.63
CA PHE A 109 -0.03 -2.93 24.37
C PHE A 109 0.77 -4.19 23.99
N GLU A 110 1.42 -4.83 24.96
CA GLU A 110 2.18 -6.05 24.74
C GLU A 110 1.29 -7.25 24.39
N GLY A 111 0.16 -7.42 25.09
CA GLY A 111 -0.83 -8.44 24.76
C GLY A 111 -1.42 -8.26 23.36
N LYS A 112 -1.70 -7.00 22.96
CA LYS A 112 -2.18 -6.66 21.61
C LYS A 112 -1.13 -6.93 20.53
N LEU A 113 0.13 -6.60 20.76
CA LEU A 113 1.24 -6.93 19.85
C LEU A 113 1.38 -8.45 19.68
N ALA A 114 1.36 -9.19 20.78
CA ALA A 114 1.43 -10.65 20.77
C ALA A 114 0.26 -11.26 19.99
N LEU A 115 -0.96 -10.74 20.21
CA LEU A 115 -2.15 -11.19 19.51
C LEU A 115 -2.04 -10.92 18.01
N TRP A 116 -1.56 -9.74 17.61
CA TRP A 116 -1.28 -9.44 16.21
C TRP A 116 -0.26 -10.40 15.61
N GLN A 117 0.82 -10.73 16.32
CA GLN A 117 1.82 -11.68 15.82
C GLN A 117 1.22 -13.08 15.56
N VAL A 118 0.32 -13.55 16.43
CA VAL A 118 -0.44 -14.80 16.21
C VAL A 118 -1.34 -14.67 14.99
N MET A 119 -2.12 -13.59 14.89
CA MET A 119 -3.02 -13.36 13.75
C MET A 119 -2.26 -13.27 12.42
N ALA A 120 -1.14 -12.56 12.39
CA ALA A 120 -0.29 -12.40 11.22
C ALA A 120 0.25 -13.75 10.72
N ARG A 121 0.58 -14.68 11.62
CA ARG A 121 0.98 -16.05 11.24
C ARG A 121 -0.12 -16.82 10.53
N VAL A 122 -1.38 -16.59 10.88
CA VAL A 122 -2.56 -17.22 10.26
C VAL A 122 -2.89 -16.57 8.91
N ILE A 123 -2.84 -15.24 8.84
CA ILE A 123 -3.22 -14.48 7.64
C ILE A 123 -2.15 -14.58 6.55
N GLY A 124 -0.88 -14.41 6.91
CA GLY A 124 0.22 -14.36 5.97
C GLY A 124 1.55 -14.63 6.66
N GLN A 125 2.00 -15.88 6.63
CA GLN A 125 3.25 -16.29 7.26
C GLN A 125 4.44 -15.52 6.66
N GLY A 126 5.20 -14.82 7.52
CA GLY A 126 6.34 -14.02 7.10
C GLY A 126 7.25 -13.61 8.25
N SER A 127 8.13 -12.63 7.98
CA SER A 127 9.00 -12.00 8.99
C SER A 127 8.24 -10.97 9.86
N ARG A 128 8.90 -10.41 10.89
CA ARG A 128 8.32 -9.32 11.71
C ARG A 128 8.04 -8.09 10.85
N LEU A 129 8.98 -7.69 10.00
CA LEU A 129 8.74 -6.64 9.00
C LEU A 129 7.54 -6.92 8.11
N SER A 130 7.36 -8.18 7.68
CA SER A 130 6.17 -8.59 6.92
C SER A 130 4.89 -8.44 7.73
N ALA A 131 4.90 -8.77 9.03
CA ALA A 131 3.75 -8.59 9.91
C ALA A 131 3.37 -7.12 10.14
N VAL A 132 4.36 -6.21 10.19
CA VAL A 132 4.12 -4.75 10.24
C VAL A 132 3.46 -4.27 8.94
N ARG A 133 3.99 -4.69 7.78
CA ARG A 133 3.40 -4.35 6.48
C ARG A 133 1.99 -4.93 6.33
N LEU A 134 1.78 -6.15 6.80
CA LEU A 134 0.48 -6.81 6.81
C LEU A 134 -0.53 -5.99 7.64
N ALA A 135 -0.10 -5.38 8.74
CA ALA A 135 -0.94 -4.50 9.57
C ALA A 135 -1.30 -3.16 8.91
N GLN A 136 -0.58 -2.77 7.85
CA GLN A 136 -0.89 -1.59 7.03
C GLN A 136 -1.84 -1.90 5.88
N ILE A 137 -1.96 -3.18 5.50
CA ILE A 137 -2.88 -3.64 4.45
C ILE A 137 -4.20 -4.08 5.09
N HIS A 138 -4.14 -4.69 6.27
CA HIS A 138 -5.30 -5.07 7.06
C HIS A 138 -5.63 -4.01 8.11
N ALA A 139 -6.90 -3.92 8.51
CA ALA A 139 -7.35 -2.96 9.53
C ALA A 139 -6.92 -3.36 10.97
N ALA A 140 -5.67 -3.78 11.16
CA ALA A 140 -5.16 -4.30 12.43
C ALA A 140 -5.26 -3.28 13.57
N GLY A 141 -4.96 -2.01 13.27
CA GLY A 141 -5.07 -0.90 14.22
C GLY A 141 -6.50 -0.72 14.74
N ASP A 142 -7.51 -0.88 13.87
CA ASP A 142 -8.92 -0.75 14.23
C ASP A 142 -9.43 -2.00 14.96
N VAL A 143 -9.05 -3.19 14.49
CA VAL A 143 -9.47 -4.48 15.06
C VAL A 143 -8.93 -4.66 16.49
N LEU A 144 -7.67 -4.30 16.73
CA LEU A 144 -7.00 -4.47 18.02
C LEU A 144 -6.99 -3.19 18.88
N ASP A 145 -7.62 -2.11 18.42
CA ASP A 145 -7.58 -0.78 19.06
C ASP A 145 -6.12 -0.36 19.38
N MET A 146 -5.25 -0.45 18.37
CA MET A 146 -3.83 -0.10 18.44
C MET A 146 -3.56 1.25 17.77
N LYS A 147 -4.21 2.31 18.27
CA LYS A 147 -4.12 3.67 17.70
C LYS A 147 -2.70 4.25 17.69
N ARG A 148 -1.86 3.82 18.63
CA ARG A 148 -0.43 4.21 18.70
C ARG A 148 0.35 3.73 17.47
N GLY A 149 -0.09 2.66 16.80
CA GLY A 149 0.71 1.93 15.83
C GLY A 149 1.88 1.18 16.49
N PHE A 150 2.66 0.50 15.66
CA PHE A 150 3.87 -0.23 16.05
C PHE A 150 4.78 -0.44 14.84
N ASP A 151 6.05 -0.75 15.10
CA ASP A 151 7.04 -1.07 14.09
C ASP A 151 7.68 -2.45 14.31
N GLU A 152 8.70 -2.77 13.51
CA GLU A 152 9.39 -4.06 13.59
C GLU A 152 10.13 -4.24 14.92
N ASN A 153 10.69 -3.16 15.49
CA ASN A 153 11.39 -3.23 16.77
C ASN A 153 10.43 -3.57 17.90
N ASN A 154 9.23 -2.99 17.89
CA ASN A 154 8.20 -3.36 18.87
C ASN A 154 7.84 -4.85 18.80
N LEU A 155 7.80 -5.45 17.59
CA LEU A 155 7.55 -6.88 17.47
C LEU A 155 8.71 -7.72 18.00
N TYR A 156 9.98 -7.28 17.82
CA TYR A 156 11.13 -7.95 18.42
C TYR A 156 11.14 -7.86 19.94
N ASP A 157 10.92 -6.67 20.50
CA ASP A 157 10.84 -6.46 21.95
C ASP A 157 9.71 -7.29 22.56
N ASN A 158 8.57 -7.37 21.86
CA ASN A 158 7.44 -8.18 22.29
C ASN A 158 7.75 -9.69 22.30
N LEU A 159 8.68 -10.20 21.48
CA LEU A 159 9.11 -11.60 21.57
C LEU A 159 9.87 -11.87 22.88
N SER A 160 10.68 -10.91 23.35
CA SER A 160 11.31 -10.99 24.67
C SER A 160 10.26 -10.98 25.78
N TRP A 161 9.28 -10.06 25.69
CA TRP A 161 8.16 -10.02 26.62
C TRP A 161 7.35 -11.34 26.64
N LEU A 162 7.09 -11.94 25.48
CA LEU A 162 6.43 -13.24 25.38
C LEU A 162 7.22 -14.34 26.09
N SER A 163 8.54 -14.36 25.92
CA SER A 163 9.42 -15.32 26.58
C SER A 163 9.38 -15.17 28.10
N GLU A 164 9.41 -13.94 28.62
CA GLU A 164 9.36 -13.64 30.05
C GLU A 164 7.98 -13.98 30.66
N ASN A 165 6.90 -13.83 29.89
CA ASN A 165 5.53 -14.05 30.36
C ASN A 165 4.96 -15.44 30.00
N GLN A 166 5.74 -16.30 29.36
CA GLN A 166 5.29 -17.58 28.80
C GLN A 166 4.50 -18.42 29.83
N ALA A 167 5.11 -18.70 30.99
CA ALA A 167 4.49 -19.55 32.01
C ALA A 167 3.14 -18.99 32.53
N LYS A 168 3.01 -17.66 32.58
CA LYS A 168 1.78 -16.99 33.01
C LYS A 168 0.69 -17.09 31.93
N ILE A 169 1.06 -16.86 30.67
CA ILE A 169 0.15 -16.95 29.52
C ILE A 169 -0.35 -18.39 29.36
N GLU A 170 0.53 -19.39 29.43
CA GLU A 170 0.20 -20.80 29.31
C GLU A 170 -0.77 -21.26 30.40
N ARG A 171 -0.49 -20.88 31.66
CA ARG A 171 -1.39 -21.18 32.78
C ARG A 171 -2.77 -20.57 32.56
N LYS A 172 -2.84 -19.32 32.13
CA LYS A 172 -4.10 -18.63 31.85
C LYS A 172 -4.87 -19.28 30.70
N LEU A 173 -4.19 -19.64 29.61
CA LEU A 173 -4.79 -20.39 28.50
C LEU A 173 -5.35 -21.74 28.97
N PHE A 174 -4.60 -22.45 29.81
CA PHE A 174 -5.02 -23.74 30.35
C PHE A 174 -6.27 -23.60 31.21
N GLU A 175 -6.28 -22.63 32.12
CA GLU A 175 -7.43 -22.31 32.98
C GLU A 175 -8.66 -21.91 32.16
N LEU A 176 -8.50 -21.07 31.13
CA LEU A 176 -9.62 -20.65 30.26
C LEU A 176 -10.22 -21.82 29.47
N ARG A 177 -9.40 -22.77 29.02
CA ARG A 177 -9.87 -23.90 28.19
C ARG A 177 -10.38 -25.09 28.98
N ARG A 178 -9.84 -25.32 30.19
CA ARG A 178 -10.15 -26.51 30.99
C ARG A 178 -10.95 -26.20 32.24
N GLY A 179 -10.89 -24.96 32.73
CA GLY A 179 -11.53 -24.55 33.98
C GLY A 179 -11.14 -25.48 35.14
N GLY A 180 -12.13 -25.91 35.91
CA GLY A 180 -11.95 -26.90 36.99
C GLY A 180 -11.78 -28.35 36.51
N ASN A 181 -12.05 -28.65 35.24
CA ASN A 181 -11.96 -30.01 34.69
C ASN A 181 -10.53 -30.29 34.19
N LYS A 182 -9.62 -30.48 35.15
CA LYS A 182 -8.23 -30.80 34.87
C LYS A 182 -8.12 -32.17 34.19
N PRO A 183 -7.49 -32.28 33.01
CA PRO A 183 -7.27 -33.55 32.37
C PRO A 183 -6.32 -34.41 33.22
N LYS A 184 -6.64 -35.70 33.38
CA LYS A 184 -5.76 -36.66 34.06
C LYS A 184 -4.53 -37.04 33.24
N LEU A 185 -4.53 -36.73 31.94
CA LEU A 185 -3.48 -37.04 30.99
C LEU A 185 -3.36 -35.89 29.99
N PHE A 186 -2.16 -35.34 29.85
CA PHE A 186 -1.83 -34.31 28.86
C PHE A 186 -0.76 -34.86 27.91
N LEU A 187 -1.17 -35.21 26.70
CA LEU A 187 -0.27 -35.65 25.64
C LEU A 187 0.09 -34.44 24.79
N TYR A 188 1.38 -34.15 24.67
CA TYR A 188 1.88 -33.13 23.75
C TYR A 188 2.68 -33.80 22.64
N ASP A 189 2.52 -33.30 21.41
CA ASP A 189 3.23 -33.79 20.24
C ASP A 189 4.66 -33.24 20.24
N VAL A 190 5.66 -34.12 20.17
CA VAL A 190 7.09 -33.77 20.21
C VAL A 190 7.68 -33.63 18.80
N THR A 191 6.88 -33.87 17.75
CA THR A 191 7.39 -33.93 16.36
C THR A 191 7.89 -32.60 15.79
N SER A 192 7.63 -31.46 16.44
CA SER A 192 8.10 -30.13 16.01
C SER A 192 9.30 -29.57 16.80
N SER A 193 9.84 -30.31 17.77
CA SER A 193 10.99 -29.86 18.57
C SER A 193 12.30 -30.24 17.89
N TYR A 194 12.87 -29.31 17.10
CA TYR A 194 14.25 -29.38 16.63
C TYR A 194 15.21 -29.21 17.82
N SER A 195 15.39 -30.26 18.63
CA SER A 195 16.38 -30.29 19.70
C SER A 195 17.78 -30.28 19.10
N LYS A 196 18.42 -29.12 19.00
CA LYS A 196 19.89 -29.07 18.99
C LYS A 196 20.34 -29.53 20.37
N LYS A 197 20.96 -30.71 20.42
CA LYS A 197 21.67 -31.26 21.57
C LYS A 197 22.65 -30.22 22.14
N HIS A 198 22.29 -29.57 23.24
CA HIS A 198 23.27 -29.16 24.23
C HIS A 198 22.65 -29.24 25.62
N LEU A 199 23.14 -30.22 26.37
CA LEU A 199 22.97 -30.47 27.80
C LEU A 199 21.58 -30.18 28.39
N PHE A 200 20.78 -31.24 28.46
CA PHE A 200 19.94 -31.45 29.64
C PHE A 200 20.85 -31.52 30.87
N LEU A 201 20.77 -30.52 31.74
CA LEU A 201 20.90 -30.58 33.19
C LEU A 201 20.74 -29.14 33.69
N GLU A 202 19.51 -28.69 33.89
CA GLU A 202 19.09 -27.94 35.08
C GLU A 202 17.57 -27.63 35.04
N GLU A 203 16.91 -28.15 36.07
CA GLU A 203 15.56 -27.90 36.61
C GLU A 203 14.29 -28.18 35.74
N PRO A 204 13.42 -29.11 36.18
CA PRO A 204 12.09 -29.27 35.63
C PRO A 204 11.16 -28.21 36.26
N VAL A 205 10.99 -27.06 35.62
CA VAL A 205 9.88 -26.15 35.96
C VAL A 205 8.61 -26.60 35.24
N PHE A 206 8.24 -27.87 35.46
CA PHE A 206 6.87 -28.36 35.32
C PHE A 206 6.62 -29.31 36.48
N SER A 207 6.64 -28.74 37.68
CA SER A 207 6.08 -29.40 38.85
C SER A 207 4.57 -29.43 38.70
N CYS A 208 4.07 -30.65 38.47
CA CYS A 208 2.73 -31.14 38.77
C CYS A 208 1.62 -30.09 38.96
N ILE A 209 0.71 -30.05 37.97
CA ILE A 209 -0.72 -29.83 38.24
C ILE A 209 -1.46 -31.11 37.89
#